data_AF-A0A2S9DNX6-F1
#
_entry.id   AF-A0A2S9DNX6-F1
#
_cell.length_a   1.000
_cell.length_b   1.000
_cell.length_c   1.000
_cell.angle_alpha   90.00
_cell.angle_beta   90.00
_cell.angle_gamma   90.00
#
_symmetry.space_group_name_H-M   'P 1'
#
loop_
_entity.id
_entity.type
_entity.pdbx_description
1 polymer ?
#
loop_
_entity_poly.entity_id
_entity_poly.type
_entity_poly.pdbx_seq_one_letter_code
_entity_poly.pdbx_strand_id
1 'polypeptide(L)'
;MTTKFKETCPKRGSWCSFRLVDEHGEGTPYAGLNYTLHDRMGMAYSDTLDSEGYARVENFYFGPLVLDLSMPYQGGVDPWYEELQIRKHFKLPLTALQIAAEQSPTGPRTNGLTYKARERAEKEQAAFFQVEVRDFTKPGEATHLPDADTTFQSCPSPFLKEACTHSNTQPGVALMANKHNVLEVKALRAYNPLLSHDKGFCALNAYHLSIMSLLSYAPFHKDRAYNEDPTPPPYKEAGCIGAVLQSQLARCERPTRFSDGGPYHLLTEEVPYSKRLEVVPYNPVRYAKEAKEGWEYPEKVHFLHDESDNQAFITHNDKVVLISVRGTAGLKDALRDMDAKQVPYLAGEGGKGNAHRGFYNSFEVTRKFVERYMDAFYTGNQTIMVCGHSLGGAIALLLAEWLRLSASKPKVMLYTIGAPRAGNQSFVKAAADLTHHRIVNHNDPVPGVPSTWMDAEWKMVLPGTTLLIASIGSPWIGLMLTLGGLLNLKDDNYEHHGEQWHFMPRKLGKNSVLWQPRCAAIEQKTCAEFAAHIELKGDMPKRAAFLMQALSAAEHS
;
A
#
# COMPACT_ATOMS: atom_id res chain seq x y z
N MET A 1 34.90 -26.91 -60.62
CA MET A 1 33.44 -26.96 -60.75
C MET A 1 32.83 -26.18 -59.60
N THR A 2 32.40 -24.95 -59.87
CA THR A 2 31.65 -24.10 -58.94
C THR A 2 30.20 -24.60 -58.90
N THR A 3 29.85 -25.34 -57.86
CA THR A 3 28.46 -25.67 -57.54
C THR A 3 27.73 -24.37 -57.18
N LYS A 4 27.16 -23.71 -58.19
CA LYS A 4 26.08 -22.75 -57.98
C LYS A 4 24.91 -23.52 -57.37
N PHE A 5 24.73 -23.41 -56.04
CA PHE A 5 23.45 -23.71 -55.43
C PHE A 5 22.42 -22.81 -56.13
N LYS A 6 21.55 -23.42 -56.96
CA LYS A 6 20.31 -22.77 -57.36
C LYS A 6 19.56 -22.53 -56.06
N GLU A 7 19.45 -21.29 -55.64
CA GLU A 7 18.47 -20.87 -54.64
C GLU A 7 17.10 -21.24 -55.20
N THR A 8 16.61 -22.42 -54.80
CA THR A 8 15.24 -22.83 -55.10
C THR A 8 14.33 -21.83 -54.41
N CYS A 9 13.51 -21.15 -55.19
CA CYS A 9 12.45 -20.27 -54.68
C CYS A 9 11.70 -20.99 -53.56
N PRO A 10 11.62 -20.42 -52.34
CA PRO A 10 11.01 -21.11 -51.21
C PRO A 10 9.55 -21.43 -51.55
N LYS A 11 9.19 -22.72 -51.46
CA LYS A 11 7.83 -23.18 -51.77
C LYS A 11 6.85 -22.57 -50.78
N ARG A 12 5.79 -21.92 -51.30
CA ARG A 12 4.60 -21.53 -50.54
C ARG A 12 3.58 -22.67 -50.51
N GLY A 13 2.64 -22.62 -49.56
CA GLY A 13 1.55 -23.60 -49.42
C GLY A 13 1.45 -24.22 -48.03
N SER A 14 2.27 -23.79 -47.07
CA SER A 14 2.10 -24.15 -45.66
C SER A 14 0.92 -23.42 -45.04
N TRP A 15 0.36 -24.01 -43.98
CA TRP A 15 -0.66 -23.39 -43.13
C TRP A 15 -0.24 -23.43 -41.66
N CYS A 16 -0.80 -22.56 -40.84
CA CYS A 16 -0.65 -22.57 -39.40
C CYS A 16 -1.95 -22.05 -38.80
N SER A 17 -2.41 -22.66 -37.72
CA SER A 17 -3.52 -22.10 -36.95
C SER A 17 -3.19 -22.13 -35.48
N PHE A 18 -3.77 -21.20 -34.76
CA PHE A 18 -3.62 -21.14 -33.32
C PHE A 18 -4.89 -20.61 -32.66
N ARG A 19 -5.09 -20.97 -31.40
CA ARG A 19 -6.12 -20.43 -30.53
C ARG A 19 -5.48 -19.94 -29.24
N LEU A 20 -5.79 -18.71 -28.84
CA LEU A 20 -5.50 -18.25 -27.49
C LEU A 20 -6.65 -18.66 -26.59
N VAL A 21 -6.35 -19.26 -25.44
CA VAL A 21 -7.32 -19.62 -24.42
C VAL A 21 -6.85 -19.17 -23.05
N ASP A 22 -7.79 -18.89 -22.15
CA ASP A 22 -7.48 -18.62 -20.76
C ASP A 22 -7.24 -19.95 -20.00
N GLU A 23 -6.98 -19.84 -18.71
CA GLU A 23 -6.79 -21.00 -17.84
C GLU A 23 -8.03 -21.89 -17.69
N HIS A 24 -9.20 -21.44 -18.17
CA HIS A 24 -10.45 -22.21 -18.25
C HIS A 24 -10.66 -22.89 -19.61
N GLY A 25 -9.76 -22.68 -20.59
CA GLY A 25 -9.89 -23.21 -21.94
C GLY A 25 -10.83 -22.40 -22.85
N GLU A 26 -11.21 -21.19 -22.44
CA GLU A 26 -12.10 -20.30 -23.17
C GLU A 26 -11.29 -19.27 -23.98
N GLY A 27 -11.63 -19.12 -25.25
CA GLY A 27 -10.93 -18.18 -26.15
C GLY A 27 -11.58 -16.80 -26.24
N THR A 28 -12.81 -16.65 -25.72
CA THR A 28 -13.57 -15.40 -25.78
C THR A 28 -12.85 -14.17 -25.21
N PRO A 29 -12.01 -14.25 -24.14
CA PRO A 29 -11.30 -13.06 -23.65
C PRO A 29 -10.31 -12.47 -24.65
N TYR A 30 -9.86 -13.25 -25.65
CA TYR A 30 -8.87 -12.85 -26.64
C TYR A 30 -9.50 -12.49 -28.01
N ALA A 31 -10.83 -12.47 -28.09
CA ALA A 31 -11.54 -12.12 -29.31
C ALA A 31 -11.15 -10.73 -29.83
N GLY A 32 -10.96 -10.61 -31.14
CA GLY A 32 -10.65 -9.33 -31.80
C GLY A 32 -9.22 -8.81 -31.56
N LEU A 33 -8.35 -9.53 -30.84
CA LEU A 33 -6.96 -9.14 -30.72
C LEU A 33 -6.25 -9.18 -32.07
N ASN A 34 -5.47 -8.13 -32.34
CA ASN A 34 -4.57 -8.11 -33.49
C ASN A 34 -3.40 -9.05 -33.25
N TYR A 35 -3.03 -9.82 -34.27
CA TYR A 35 -1.82 -10.63 -34.28
C TYR A 35 -1.01 -10.35 -35.53
N THR A 36 0.29 -10.67 -35.47
CA THR A 36 1.15 -10.75 -36.65
C THR A 36 1.96 -12.03 -36.60
N LEU A 37 1.93 -12.82 -37.66
CA LEU A 37 2.82 -13.96 -37.86
C LEU A 37 3.96 -13.55 -38.79
N HIS A 38 5.19 -13.78 -38.37
CA HIS A 38 6.38 -13.59 -39.20
C HIS A 38 6.94 -14.92 -39.64
N ASP A 39 7.04 -15.15 -40.95
CA ASP A 39 7.74 -16.33 -41.45
C ASP A 39 9.26 -16.14 -41.47
N ARG A 40 9.98 -17.22 -41.77
CA ARG A 40 11.45 -17.25 -41.84
C ARG A 40 12.05 -16.33 -42.92
N MET A 41 11.26 -15.84 -43.87
CA MET A 41 11.72 -14.89 -44.89
C MET A 41 11.45 -13.44 -44.45
N GLY A 42 10.94 -13.23 -43.24
CA GLY A 42 10.58 -11.91 -42.71
C GLY A 42 9.25 -11.37 -43.23
N MET A 43 8.46 -12.17 -43.96
CA MET A 43 7.13 -11.75 -44.41
C MET A 43 6.16 -11.77 -43.22
N ALA A 44 5.40 -10.69 -43.07
CA ALA A 44 4.41 -10.51 -42.02
C ALA A 44 2.99 -10.79 -42.52
N TYR A 45 2.22 -11.54 -41.74
CA TYR A 45 0.80 -11.83 -41.97
C TYR A 45 0.01 -11.37 -40.76
N SER A 46 -0.76 -10.29 -40.91
CA SER A 46 -1.49 -9.68 -39.81
C SER A 46 -3.00 -9.77 -40.03
N ASP A 47 -3.72 -10.07 -38.95
CA ASP A 47 -5.19 -10.11 -38.93
C ASP A 47 -5.66 -10.00 -37.46
N THR A 48 -6.97 -10.16 -37.24
CA THR A 48 -7.61 -10.23 -35.93
C THR A 48 -8.04 -11.65 -35.57
N LEU A 49 -8.03 -11.97 -34.28
CA LEU A 49 -8.61 -13.22 -33.77
C LEU A 49 -10.14 -13.20 -33.87
N ASP A 50 -10.73 -14.35 -34.18
CA ASP A 50 -12.19 -14.52 -34.20
C ASP A 50 -12.83 -14.44 -32.78
N SER A 51 -14.14 -14.63 -32.68
CA SER A 51 -14.88 -14.57 -31.41
C SER A 51 -14.45 -15.62 -30.38
N GLU A 52 -13.72 -16.65 -30.80
CA GLU A 52 -13.24 -17.76 -29.99
C GLU A 52 -11.71 -17.73 -29.83
N GLY A 53 -11.08 -16.58 -30.11
CA GLY A 53 -9.63 -16.40 -29.97
C GLY A 53 -8.80 -17.18 -30.99
N TYR A 54 -9.39 -17.58 -32.13
CA TYR A 54 -8.73 -18.40 -33.15
C TYR A 54 -8.32 -17.62 -34.38
N ALA A 55 -7.24 -18.08 -35.00
CA ALA A 55 -6.76 -17.64 -36.29
C ALA A 55 -6.15 -18.78 -37.10
N ARG A 56 -6.22 -18.64 -38.41
CA ARG A 56 -5.59 -19.53 -39.38
C ARG A 56 -4.99 -18.72 -40.52
N VAL A 57 -3.71 -18.96 -40.80
CA VAL A 57 -2.98 -18.36 -41.91
C VAL A 57 -2.53 -19.45 -42.86
N GLU A 58 -2.71 -19.21 -44.16
CA GLU A 58 -2.40 -20.15 -45.23
C GLU A 58 -1.47 -19.52 -46.26
N ASN A 59 -0.85 -20.36 -47.09
CA ASN A 59 -0.06 -19.96 -48.25
C ASN A 59 1.20 -19.11 -47.95
N PHE A 60 1.83 -19.32 -46.79
CA PHE A 60 3.13 -18.74 -46.44
C PHE A 60 4.30 -19.69 -46.77
N TYR A 61 5.54 -19.19 -46.64
CA TYR A 61 6.77 -19.95 -46.93
C TYR A 61 7.01 -21.09 -45.93
N PHE A 62 7.52 -22.23 -46.40
CA PHE A 62 7.78 -23.36 -45.51
C PHE A 62 8.78 -23.04 -44.39
N GLY A 63 8.37 -23.26 -43.13
CA GLY A 63 9.19 -23.05 -41.94
C GLY A 63 8.32 -22.69 -40.73
N PRO A 64 8.90 -22.58 -39.52
CA PRO A 64 8.17 -22.07 -38.37
C PRO A 64 7.87 -20.58 -38.53
N LEU A 65 6.90 -20.09 -37.75
CA LEU A 65 6.49 -18.69 -37.72
C LEU A 65 6.65 -18.14 -36.31
N VAL A 66 6.89 -16.84 -36.19
CA VAL A 66 6.88 -16.14 -34.91
C VAL A 66 5.55 -15.40 -34.77
N LEU A 67 4.76 -15.79 -33.78
CA LEU A 67 3.51 -15.12 -33.40
C LEU A 67 3.82 -13.93 -32.50
N ASP A 68 3.51 -12.74 -32.99
CA ASP A 68 3.63 -11.47 -32.30
C ASP A 68 2.23 -10.94 -31.91
N LEU A 69 2.07 -10.60 -30.62
CA LEU A 69 0.89 -10.02 -29.99
C LEU A 69 1.25 -8.73 -29.21
N SER A 70 2.37 -8.09 -29.56
CA SER A 70 2.93 -6.90 -28.90
C SER A 70 2.20 -5.59 -29.21
N MET A 71 1.05 -5.66 -29.90
CA MET A 71 0.27 -4.50 -30.28
C MET A 71 -0.11 -3.67 -29.03
N PRO A 72 0.20 -2.35 -29.00
CA PRO A 72 -0.16 -1.48 -27.90
C PRO A 72 -1.67 -1.47 -27.66
N TYR A 73 -2.07 -1.39 -26.40
CA TYR A 73 -3.46 -1.15 -26.04
C TYR A 73 -3.90 0.24 -26.54
N GLN A 74 -5.09 0.30 -27.17
CA GLN A 74 -5.63 1.51 -27.82
C GLN A 74 -6.74 2.21 -27.03
N GLY A 75 -6.98 1.82 -25.77
CA GLY A 75 -8.03 2.41 -24.93
C GLY A 75 -9.38 1.68 -25.00
N GLY A 76 -10.37 2.23 -24.28
CA GLY A 76 -11.78 1.85 -24.42
C GLY A 76 -12.37 0.83 -23.42
N VAL A 77 -11.56 0.21 -22.57
CA VAL A 77 -12.03 -0.71 -21.51
C VAL A 77 -12.21 0.01 -20.16
N ASP A 78 -11.15 0.65 -19.67
CA ASP A 78 -11.13 1.33 -18.38
C ASP A 78 -10.14 2.52 -18.45
N PRO A 79 -10.55 3.74 -18.04
CA PRO A 79 -9.68 4.92 -18.01
C PRO A 79 -8.37 4.74 -17.22
N TRP A 80 -8.34 3.85 -16.23
CA TRP A 80 -7.14 3.56 -15.46
C TRP A 80 -5.99 3.05 -16.34
N TYR A 81 -6.28 2.21 -17.35
CA TYR A 81 -5.25 1.70 -18.25
C TYR A 81 -4.65 2.80 -19.14
N GLU A 82 -5.48 3.74 -19.57
CA GLU A 82 -5.03 4.90 -20.35
C GLU A 82 -4.13 5.78 -19.49
N GLU A 83 -4.50 6.04 -18.24
CA GLU A 83 -3.69 6.79 -17.28
C GLU A 83 -2.31 6.16 -17.08
N LEU A 84 -2.21 4.84 -16.93
CA LEU A 84 -0.93 4.13 -16.79
C LEU A 84 0.00 4.28 -18.01
N GLN A 85 -0.55 4.46 -19.21
CA GLN A 85 0.22 4.69 -20.43
C GLN A 85 0.71 6.15 -20.55
N ILE A 86 -0.08 7.12 -20.04
CA ILE A 86 0.18 8.56 -20.24
C ILE A 86 0.78 9.27 -19.02
N ARG A 87 0.74 8.66 -17.82
CA ARG A 87 1.24 9.23 -16.57
C ARG A 87 2.65 9.80 -16.69
N LYS A 88 2.94 10.86 -15.94
CA LYS A 88 4.17 11.65 -16.11
C LYS A 88 5.45 10.83 -15.86
N HIS A 89 5.42 9.93 -14.89
CA HIS A 89 6.55 9.10 -14.46
C HIS A 89 6.21 7.62 -14.55
N PHE A 90 7.19 6.77 -14.89
CA PHE A 90 7.02 5.32 -14.97
C PHE A 90 5.93 4.84 -15.96
N LYS A 91 5.90 5.40 -17.17
CA LYS A 91 4.92 5.03 -18.23
C LYS A 91 4.99 3.55 -18.60
N LEU A 92 3.84 2.87 -18.53
CA LEU A 92 3.74 1.43 -18.78
C LEU A 92 3.45 1.13 -20.26
N PRO A 93 4.22 0.24 -20.91
CA PRO A 93 3.97 -0.19 -22.30
C PRO A 93 2.89 -1.28 -22.33
N LEU A 94 1.64 -0.92 -22.01
CA LEU A 94 0.53 -1.88 -21.98
C LEU A 94 0.18 -2.38 -23.39
N THR A 95 -0.02 -3.69 -23.53
CA THR A 95 -0.44 -4.34 -24.78
C THR A 95 -1.91 -4.78 -24.71
N ALA A 96 -2.56 -4.93 -25.86
CA ALA A 96 -3.94 -5.44 -25.90
C ALA A 96 -4.04 -6.86 -25.31
N LEU A 97 -3.03 -7.70 -25.53
CA LEU A 97 -2.90 -9.02 -24.91
C LEU A 97 -2.84 -8.92 -23.37
N GLN A 98 -2.11 -7.94 -22.83
CA GLN A 98 -2.03 -7.73 -21.39
C GLN A 98 -3.42 -7.47 -20.81
N ILE A 99 -4.18 -6.55 -21.42
CA ILE A 99 -5.52 -6.20 -20.93
C ILE A 99 -6.47 -7.39 -21.02
N ALA A 100 -6.43 -8.15 -22.12
CA ALA A 100 -7.21 -9.38 -22.27
C ALA A 100 -6.88 -10.42 -21.18
N ALA A 101 -5.59 -10.68 -20.93
CA ALA A 101 -5.14 -11.60 -19.88
C ALA A 101 -5.52 -11.13 -18.46
N GLU A 102 -5.61 -9.81 -18.25
CA GLU A 102 -6.08 -9.21 -17.01
C GLU A 102 -7.59 -9.37 -16.78
N GLN A 103 -8.40 -9.52 -17.84
CA GLN A 103 -9.83 -9.80 -17.72
C GLN A 103 -10.14 -11.28 -17.44
N SER A 104 -9.19 -12.17 -17.72
CA SER A 104 -9.33 -13.60 -17.48
C SER A 104 -9.12 -13.94 -16.00
N PRO A 105 -10.06 -14.65 -15.33
CA PRO A 105 -9.87 -15.11 -13.97
C PRO A 105 -8.83 -16.23 -13.90
N THR A 106 -8.18 -16.37 -12.74
CA THR A 106 -7.32 -17.53 -12.48
C THR A 106 -8.12 -18.82 -12.60
N GLY A 107 -7.59 -19.79 -13.34
CA GLY A 107 -8.27 -21.04 -13.66
C GLY A 107 -8.31 -22.05 -12.51
N PRO A 108 -9.13 -23.10 -12.66
CA PRO A 108 -9.15 -24.19 -11.70
C PRO A 108 -7.80 -24.91 -11.75
N ARG A 109 -7.21 -25.11 -10.56
CA ARG A 109 -5.90 -25.73 -10.40
C ARG A 109 -6.00 -27.05 -9.66
N THR A 110 -5.28 -28.05 -10.15
CA THR A 110 -5.01 -29.32 -9.46
C THR A 110 -3.52 -29.41 -9.23
N ASN A 111 -3.09 -29.54 -7.97
CA ASN A 111 -1.66 -29.52 -7.60
C ASN A 111 -0.91 -28.30 -8.16
N GLY A 112 -1.57 -27.14 -8.22
CA GLY A 112 -1.00 -25.88 -8.73
C GLY A 112 -1.11 -25.68 -10.24
N LEU A 113 -1.56 -26.69 -11.00
CA LEU A 113 -1.60 -26.67 -12.47
C LEU A 113 -3.03 -26.56 -13.01
N THR A 114 -3.20 -25.74 -14.04
CA THR A 114 -4.43 -25.63 -14.83
C THR A 114 -4.60 -26.88 -15.70
N TYR A 115 -5.85 -27.28 -15.95
CA TYR A 115 -6.14 -28.51 -16.71
C TYR A 115 -7.11 -28.31 -17.87
N LYS A 116 -8.06 -27.37 -17.78
CA LYS A 116 -9.10 -27.18 -18.81
C LYS A 116 -8.56 -26.73 -20.17
N ALA A 117 -7.56 -25.86 -20.19
CA ALA A 117 -6.92 -25.46 -21.46
C ALA A 117 -6.22 -26.64 -22.15
N ARG A 118 -5.66 -27.58 -21.37
CA ARG A 118 -5.08 -28.82 -21.90
C ARG A 118 -6.16 -29.75 -22.46
N GLU A 119 -7.27 -29.93 -21.74
CA GLU A 119 -8.43 -30.72 -22.24
C GLU A 119 -8.96 -30.14 -23.56
N ARG A 120 -9.01 -28.81 -23.69
CA ARG A 120 -9.37 -28.13 -24.94
C ARG A 120 -8.40 -28.48 -26.08
N ALA A 121 -7.10 -28.42 -25.82
CA ALA A 121 -6.08 -28.76 -26.81
C ALA A 121 -6.18 -30.23 -27.26
N GLU A 122 -6.44 -31.16 -26.34
CA GLU A 122 -6.66 -32.57 -26.65
C GLU A 122 -7.90 -32.77 -27.54
N LYS A 123 -9.01 -32.08 -27.23
CA LYS A 123 -10.24 -32.10 -28.03
C LYS A 123 -10.02 -31.53 -29.44
N GLU A 124 -9.22 -30.48 -29.59
CA GLU A 124 -8.87 -29.88 -30.88
C GLU A 124 -7.72 -30.62 -31.61
N GLN A 125 -7.15 -31.68 -31.01
CA GLN A 125 -5.96 -32.38 -31.53
C GLN A 125 -4.80 -31.41 -31.81
N ALA A 126 -4.64 -30.41 -30.95
CA ALA A 126 -3.69 -29.32 -31.09
C ALA A 126 -2.38 -29.60 -30.34
N ALA A 127 -1.29 -28.95 -30.77
CA ALA A 127 -0.12 -28.78 -29.92
C ALA A 127 -0.47 -27.78 -28.79
N PHE A 128 -0.24 -28.16 -27.55
CA PHE A 128 -0.51 -27.32 -26.38
C PHE A 128 0.74 -26.57 -25.95
N PHE A 129 0.60 -25.30 -25.61
CA PHE A 129 1.67 -24.48 -25.03
C PHE A 129 1.09 -23.54 -23.97
N GLN A 130 1.85 -23.30 -22.91
CA GLN A 130 1.62 -22.29 -21.90
C GLN A 130 2.50 -21.09 -22.21
N VAL A 131 1.90 -19.91 -22.18
CA VAL A 131 2.57 -18.64 -22.47
C VAL A 131 2.12 -17.58 -21.47
N GLU A 132 2.97 -16.58 -21.27
CA GLU A 132 2.66 -15.40 -20.49
C GLU A 132 2.68 -14.16 -21.38
N VAL A 133 2.02 -13.08 -20.94
CA VAL A 133 2.07 -11.78 -21.63
C VAL A 133 3.51 -11.34 -21.92
N ARG A 134 4.44 -11.62 -21.00
CA ARG A 134 5.86 -11.29 -21.14
C ARG A 134 6.53 -11.91 -22.36
N ASP A 135 6.08 -13.07 -22.84
CA ASP A 135 6.65 -13.73 -24.01
C ASP A 135 6.45 -12.91 -25.30
N PHE A 136 5.45 -12.03 -25.29
CA PHE A 136 5.08 -11.15 -26.40
C PHE A 136 5.52 -9.70 -26.18
N THR A 137 6.34 -9.42 -25.18
CA THR A 137 6.91 -8.08 -24.98
C THR A 137 8.28 -7.94 -25.62
N LYS A 138 8.65 -6.71 -26.00
CA LYS A 138 10.00 -6.44 -26.49
C LYS A 138 11.01 -6.57 -25.35
N PRO A 139 12.29 -6.87 -25.63
CA PRO A 139 13.32 -6.92 -24.59
C PRO A 139 13.35 -5.64 -23.74
N GLY A 140 13.30 -5.81 -22.41
CA GLY A 140 13.27 -4.71 -21.45
C GLY A 140 11.90 -4.07 -21.21
N GLU A 141 10.86 -4.41 -21.99
CA GLU A 141 9.50 -3.91 -21.75
C GLU A 141 8.72 -4.77 -20.76
N ALA A 142 9.15 -6.01 -20.47
CA ALA A 142 8.51 -6.88 -19.49
C ALA A 142 8.72 -6.46 -18.01
N THR A 143 9.50 -5.41 -17.73
CA THR A 143 9.95 -5.10 -16.36
C THR A 143 8.82 -4.64 -15.42
N HIS A 144 7.66 -4.29 -15.96
CA HIS A 144 6.45 -4.01 -15.17
C HIS A 144 5.58 -5.23 -14.93
N LEU A 145 5.85 -6.35 -15.59
CA LEU A 145 5.10 -7.61 -15.46
C LEU A 145 5.70 -8.48 -14.34
N PRO A 146 4.91 -9.37 -13.71
CA PRO A 146 5.44 -10.28 -12.68
C PRO A 146 6.43 -11.26 -13.29
N ASP A 147 7.41 -11.70 -12.49
CA ASP A 147 8.47 -12.65 -12.87
C ASP A 147 7.92 -13.91 -13.55
N ALA A 148 8.74 -14.51 -14.42
CA ALA A 148 8.31 -15.64 -15.25
C ALA A 148 7.94 -16.84 -14.38
N ASP A 149 6.87 -17.54 -14.77
CA ASP A 149 6.50 -18.78 -14.13
C ASP A 149 7.48 -19.91 -14.46
N THR A 150 8.19 -20.40 -13.45
CA THR A 150 9.10 -21.53 -13.61
C THR A 150 8.40 -22.88 -13.51
N THR A 151 7.08 -22.92 -13.27
CA THR A 151 6.31 -24.16 -13.09
C THR A 151 5.67 -24.68 -14.38
N PHE A 152 5.74 -23.91 -15.47
CA PHE A 152 5.18 -24.31 -16.75
C PHE A 152 5.79 -25.60 -17.27
N GLN A 153 4.92 -26.49 -17.75
CA GLN A 153 5.33 -27.82 -18.21
C GLN A 153 5.52 -27.88 -19.73
N SER A 154 4.90 -26.96 -20.47
CA SER A 154 4.89 -26.98 -21.93
C SER A 154 5.04 -25.58 -22.47
N CYS A 155 6.27 -25.13 -22.71
CA CYS A 155 6.55 -23.81 -23.27
C CYS A 155 6.93 -23.90 -24.75
N PRO A 156 6.65 -22.88 -25.57
CA PRO A 156 7.17 -22.78 -26.92
C PRO A 156 8.71 -22.83 -26.93
N SER A 157 9.31 -23.46 -27.95
CA SER A 157 10.77 -23.64 -28.01
C SER A 157 11.50 -22.33 -28.31
N PRO A 158 12.40 -21.85 -27.44
CA PRO A 158 13.24 -20.67 -27.71
C PRO A 158 14.14 -20.88 -28.93
N PHE A 159 14.66 -22.10 -29.11
CA PHE A 159 15.49 -22.45 -30.26
C PHE A 159 14.72 -22.31 -31.58
N LEU A 160 13.44 -22.72 -31.62
CA LEU A 160 12.61 -22.52 -32.82
C LEU A 160 12.41 -21.04 -33.12
N LYS A 161 12.27 -20.20 -32.10
CA LYS A 161 12.19 -18.74 -32.24
C LYS A 161 13.47 -18.19 -32.84
N GLU A 162 14.62 -18.46 -32.23
CA GLU A 162 15.93 -18.00 -32.71
C GLU A 162 16.21 -18.41 -34.16
N ALA A 163 15.78 -19.61 -34.55
CA ALA A 163 15.94 -20.11 -35.93
C ALA A 163 15.05 -19.40 -36.97
N CYS A 164 14.01 -18.68 -36.54
CA CYS A 164 13.06 -17.99 -37.41
C CYS A 164 13.21 -16.47 -37.41
N THR A 165 13.64 -15.89 -36.29
CA THR A 165 13.79 -14.44 -36.16
C THR A 165 15.03 -13.95 -36.89
N HIS A 166 14.91 -12.83 -37.60
CA HIS A 166 16.08 -12.08 -38.12
C HIS A 166 16.64 -11.06 -37.13
N SER A 167 15.98 -10.89 -35.98
CA SER A 167 16.38 -9.98 -34.93
C SER A 167 16.16 -10.59 -33.56
N ASN A 168 17.18 -10.48 -32.70
CA ASN A 168 17.10 -10.88 -31.28
C ASN A 168 16.10 -10.01 -30.49
N THR A 169 15.58 -8.93 -31.09
CA THR A 169 14.62 -8.02 -30.46
C THR A 169 13.16 -8.32 -30.81
N GLN A 170 12.89 -9.31 -31.67
CA GLN A 170 11.53 -9.64 -32.09
C GLN A 170 10.73 -10.27 -30.93
N PRO A 171 9.61 -9.65 -30.51
CA PRO A 171 8.73 -10.23 -29.50
C PRO A 171 8.00 -11.47 -30.02
N GLY A 172 7.43 -12.27 -29.12
CA GLY A 172 6.53 -13.36 -29.48
C GLY A 172 7.11 -14.76 -29.35
N VAL A 173 6.34 -15.75 -29.78
CA VAL A 173 6.66 -17.19 -29.63
C VAL A 173 6.64 -17.91 -30.98
N ALA A 174 7.45 -18.95 -31.12
CA ALA A 174 7.51 -19.72 -32.36
C ALA A 174 6.44 -20.81 -32.44
N LEU A 175 5.77 -20.90 -33.58
CA LEU A 175 4.80 -21.93 -33.93
C LEU A 175 5.28 -22.71 -35.16
N MET A 176 5.03 -24.01 -35.17
CA MET A 176 5.39 -24.86 -36.30
C MET A 176 4.38 -24.73 -37.44
N ALA A 177 4.88 -24.74 -38.69
CA ALA A 177 4.01 -24.89 -39.85
C ALA A 177 3.32 -26.26 -39.88
N ASN A 178 2.16 -26.27 -40.53
CA ASN A 178 1.24 -27.39 -40.71
C ASN A 178 0.79 -27.99 -39.38
N LYS A 179 0.61 -27.13 -38.38
CA LYS A 179 0.13 -27.48 -37.04
C LYS A 179 -0.99 -26.54 -36.60
N HIS A 180 -1.91 -27.11 -35.84
CA HIS A 180 -2.86 -26.38 -35.04
C HIS A 180 -2.34 -26.32 -33.59
N ASN A 181 -2.38 -25.14 -32.98
CA ASN A 181 -1.81 -24.88 -31.67
C ASN A 181 -2.87 -24.29 -30.74
N VAL A 182 -2.88 -24.68 -29.48
CA VAL A 182 -3.65 -24.04 -28.42
C VAL A 182 -2.65 -23.45 -27.43
N LEU A 183 -2.72 -22.14 -27.24
CA LEU A 183 -1.85 -21.36 -26.37
C LEU A 183 -2.67 -20.95 -25.15
N GLU A 184 -2.42 -21.60 -24.01
CA GLU A 184 -2.92 -21.14 -22.72
C GLU A 184 -2.14 -19.88 -22.32
N VAL A 185 -2.84 -18.75 -22.29
CA VAL A 185 -2.30 -17.50 -21.77
C VAL A 185 -2.60 -17.44 -20.28
N LYS A 186 -1.55 -17.43 -19.45
CA LYS A 186 -1.67 -17.34 -18.00
C LYS A 186 -2.44 -16.08 -17.60
N ALA A 187 -3.38 -16.25 -16.66
CA ALA A 187 -4.18 -15.16 -16.15
C ALA A 187 -3.27 -14.12 -15.47
N LEU A 188 -3.42 -12.85 -15.85
CA LEU A 188 -2.58 -11.78 -15.33
C LEU A 188 -3.29 -11.09 -14.16
N ARG A 189 -3.20 -11.70 -12.99
CA ARG A 189 -3.97 -11.35 -11.81
C ARG A 189 -3.06 -11.11 -10.60
N ALA A 190 -3.57 -10.39 -9.61
CA ALA A 190 -2.87 -10.12 -8.35
C ALA A 190 -3.85 -10.16 -7.18
N TYR A 191 -3.34 -10.35 -5.97
CA TYR A 191 -4.12 -10.14 -4.76
C TYR A 191 -4.02 -8.71 -4.27
N ASN A 192 -5.18 -8.14 -3.96
CA ASN A 192 -5.30 -6.83 -3.33
C ASN A 192 -6.00 -6.98 -1.97
N PRO A 193 -5.51 -6.34 -0.89
CA PRO A 193 -6.22 -6.35 0.38
C PRO A 193 -7.59 -5.70 0.24
N LEU A 194 -8.62 -6.35 0.78
CA LEU A 194 -9.97 -5.77 0.83
C LEU A 194 -9.97 -4.56 1.77
N LEU A 195 -10.29 -3.39 1.25
CA LEU A 195 -10.34 -2.14 1.99
C LEU A 195 -11.70 -1.49 1.79
N SER A 196 -12.37 -1.12 2.88
CA SER A 196 -13.59 -0.31 2.83
C SER A 196 -13.22 1.14 2.60
N HIS A 197 -13.93 1.79 1.69
CA HIS A 197 -13.76 3.22 1.43
C HIS A 197 -14.76 4.05 2.24
N ASP A 198 -15.65 3.43 3.02
CA ASP A 198 -16.65 4.17 3.80
C ASP A 198 -15.99 4.99 4.93
N LYS A 199 -16.59 6.13 5.30
CA LYS A 199 -16.08 6.97 6.40
C LYS A 199 -16.32 6.37 7.79
N GLY A 200 -17.28 5.45 7.90
CA GLY A 200 -17.59 4.76 9.14
C GLY A 200 -16.49 3.77 9.54
N PHE A 201 -16.45 3.44 10.83
CA PHE A 201 -15.49 2.46 11.32
C PHE A 201 -15.68 1.10 10.65
N CYS A 202 -14.58 0.53 10.18
CA CYS A 202 -14.55 -0.77 9.54
C CYS A 202 -13.51 -1.65 10.24
N ALA A 203 -13.97 -2.76 10.83
CA ALA A 203 -13.08 -3.71 11.51
C ALA A 203 -12.04 -4.33 10.56
N LEU A 204 -12.40 -4.52 9.29
CA LEU A 204 -11.50 -5.01 8.25
C LEU A 204 -10.34 -4.02 7.98
N ASN A 205 -10.67 -2.73 7.81
CA ASN A 205 -9.66 -1.68 7.66
C ASN A 205 -8.78 -1.59 8.91
N ALA A 206 -9.37 -1.62 10.11
CA ALA A 206 -8.61 -1.58 11.35
C ALA A 206 -7.60 -2.74 11.41
N TYR A 207 -7.99 -3.96 11.03
CA TYR A 207 -7.10 -5.12 10.96
C TYR A 207 -6.00 -4.96 9.91
N HIS A 208 -6.36 -4.67 8.65
CA HIS A 208 -5.39 -4.54 7.56
C HIS A 208 -4.41 -3.39 7.78
N LEU A 209 -4.89 -2.22 8.20
CA LEU A 209 -4.04 -1.05 8.44
C LEU A 209 -3.19 -1.18 9.70
N SER A 210 -3.58 -2.02 10.67
CA SER A 210 -2.70 -2.41 11.78
C SER A 210 -1.53 -3.27 11.27
N ILE A 211 -1.79 -4.20 10.35
CA ILE A 211 -0.75 -5.02 9.72
C ILE A 211 0.16 -4.16 8.84
N MET A 212 -0.38 -3.20 8.08
CA MET A 212 0.43 -2.27 7.29
C MET A 212 1.27 -1.36 8.18
N SER A 213 0.72 -0.90 9.31
CA SER A 213 1.48 -0.16 10.33
C SER A 213 2.64 -0.98 10.89
N LEU A 214 2.45 -2.29 11.12
CA LEU A 214 3.54 -3.19 11.50
C LEU A 214 4.57 -3.36 10.38
N LEU A 215 4.12 -3.52 9.13
CA LEU A 215 4.99 -3.65 7.97
C LEU A 215 5.91 -2.44 7.78
N SER A 216 5.49 -1.24 8.22
CA SER A 216 6.34 -0.04 8.16
C SER A 216 7.61 -0.10 9.03
N TYR A 217 7.71 -1.08 9.94
CA TYR A 217 8.94 -1.37 10.70
C TYR A 217 9.91 -2.27 9.93
N ALA A 218 9.50 -2.87 8.82
CA ALA A 218 10.37 -3.69 8.00
C ALA A 218 11.22 -2.83 7.05
N PRO A 219 12.42 -3.28 6.68
CA PRO A 219 13.11 -2.70 5.53
C PRO A 219 12.31 -2.93 4.25
N PHE A 220 12.62 -2.18 3.20
CA PHE A 220 11.99 -2.41 1.90
C PHE A 220 12.40 -3.76 1.29
N HIS A 221 13.68 -4.13 1.42
CA HIS A 221 14.16 -5.46 1.05
C HIS A 221 14.94 -6.11 2.21
N LYS A 222 16.05 -5.49 2.61
CA LYS A 222 16.93 -5.94 3.69
C LYS A 222 17.38 -4.75 4.51
N ASP A 223 17.79 -4.99 5.75
CA ASP A 223 18.36 -3.93 6.59
C ASP A 223 19.59 -3.35 5.91
N ARG A 224 19.64 -2.01 5.85
CA ARG A 224 20.74 -1.25 5.27
C ARG A 224 20.87 0.09 5.98
N ALA A 225 22.06 0.68 5.93
CA ALA A 225 22.23 2.05 6.39
C ALA A 225 21.52 3.02 5.42
N TYR A 226 21.06 4.18 5.92
CA TYR A 226 20.30 5.15 5.13
C TYR A 226 21.05 5.63 3.87
N ASN A 227 22.39 5.67 3.94
CA ASN A 227 23.30 6.13 2.90
C ASN A 227 23.79 5.04 1.93
N GLU A 228 23.45 3.76 2.17
CA GLU A 228 23.78 2.68 1.25
C GLU A 228 22.78 2.62 0.09
N ASP A 229 23.24 2.25 -1.10
CA ASP A 229 22.34 2.11 -2.24
C ASP A 229 21.38 0.92 -2.07
N PRO A 230 20.08 1.08 -2.45
CA PRO A 230 19.13 -0.01 -2.48
C PRO A 230 19.52 -1.13 -3.43
N THR A 231 18.83 -2.27 -3.29
CA THR A 231 18.97 -3.39 -4.21
C THR A 231 17.82 -3.44 -5.22
N PRO A 232 18.08 -3.89 -6.47
CA PRO A 232 17.02 -4.10 -7.44
C PRO A 232 16.13 -5.30 -7.07
N PRO A 233 14.89 -5.37 -7.58
CA PRO A 233 14.05 -6.57 -7.46
C PRO A 233 14.71 -7.79 -8.17
N PRO A 234 14.32 -9.03 -7.84
CA PRO A 234 13.19 -9.43 -6.99
C PRO A 234 13.48 -9.32 -5.48
N TYR A 235 12.44 -9.05 -4.69
CA TYR A 235 12.52 -8.89 -3.24
C TYR A 235 12.07 -10.17 -2.53
N LYS A 236 13.02 -10.98 -2.07
CA LYS A 236 12.73 -12.35 -1.60
C LYS A 236 12.70 -12.52 -0.08
N GLU A 237 13.15 -11.52 0.66
CA GLU A 237 13.20 -11.59 2.13
C GLU A 237 11.80 -11.58 2.73
N ALA A 238 11.44 -12.64 3.45
CA ALA A 238 10.09 -12.81 3.97
C ALA A 238 9.75 -11.70 4.98
N GLY A 239 8.61 -11.03 4.79
CA GLY A 239 8.13 -9.99 5.69
C GLY A 239 8.64 -8.57 5.39
N CYS A 240 9.55 -8.38 4.42
CA CYS A 240 9.92 -7.05 3.96
C CYS A 240 8.84 -6.44 3.05
N ILE A 241 8.82 -5.11 2.92
CA ILE A 241 7.76 -4.38 2.17
C ILE A 241 7.72 -4.83 0.70
N GLY A 242 8.88 -4.91 0.06
CA GLY A 242 9.02 -5.32 -1.34
C GLY A 242 8.56 -6.76 -1.58
N ALA A 243 8.87 -7.68 -0.65
CA ALA A 243 8.41 -9.07 -0.77
C ALA A 243 6.89 -9.16 -0.68
N VAL A 244 6.29 -8.51 0.33
CA VAL A 244 4.84 -8.51 0.54
C VAL A 244 4.10 -7.93 -0.67
N LEU A 245 4.49 -6.73 -1.13
CA LEU A 245 3.78 -6.02 -2.20
C LEU A 245 4.09 -6.57 -3.59
N GLN A 246 5.37 -6.74 -3.95
CA GLN A 246 5.80 -7.05 -5.31
C GLN A 246 5.99 -8.54 -5.57
N SER A 247 6.54 -9.30 -4.61
CA SER A 247 6.87 -10.72 -4.86
C SER A 247 5.77 -11.67 -4.43
N GLN A 248 4.87 -11.27 -3.52
CA GLN A 248 3.80 -12.12 -3.01
C GLN A 248 2.43 -11.69 -3.52
N LEU A 249 1.90 -10.54 -3.08
CA LEU A 249 0.56 -10.10 -3.47
C LEU A 249 0.41 -9.94 -4.99
N ALA A 250 1.40 -9.36 -5.67
CA ALA A 250 1.39 -9.21 -7.12
C ALA A 250 1.40 -10.55 -7.89
N ARG A 251 1.74 -11.67 -7.22
CA ARG A 251 1.83 -13.01 -7.82
C ARG A 251 0.74 -13.96 -7.34
N CYS A 252 -0.34 -13.43 -6.74
CA CYS A 252 -1.40 -14.23 -6.12
C CYS A 252 -0.85 -15.20 -5.05
N GLU A 253 0.20 -14.80 -4.33
CA GLU A 253 0.74 -15.50 -3.18
C GLU A 253 0.36 -14.74 -1.91
N ARG A 254 -0.21 -15.43 -0.91
CA ARG A 254 -0.66 -14.76 0.34
C ARG A 254 0.50 -14.61 1.31
N PRO A 255 0.93 -13.37 1.65
CA PRO A 255 1.95 -13.16 2.67
C PRO A 255 1.46 -13.64 4.04
N THR A 256 2.38 -14.20 4.84
CA THR A 256 2.10 -14.65 6.21
C THR A 256 2.93 -13.91 7.26
N ARG A 257 4.01 -13.24 6.85
CA ARG A 257 4.90 -12.46 7.72
C ARG A 257 4.87 -11.00 7.31
N PHE A 258 4.94 -10.11 8.29
CA PHE A 258 4.96 -8.66 8.12
C PHE A 258 5.95 -8.08 9.14
N SER A 259 7.09 -7.58 8.67
CA SER A 259 8.27 -7.39 9.52
C SER A 259 8.58 -8.72 10.25
N ASP A 260 8.94 -8.65 11.53
CA ASP A 260 9.20 -9.82 12.39
C ASP A 260 7.92 -10.44 12.97
N GLY A 261 6.74 -9.89 12.65
CA GLY A 261 5.46 -10.37 13.16
C GLY A 261 4.76 -11.38 12.24
N GLY A 262 3.96 -12.26 12.84
CA GLY A 262 3.13 -13.26 12.16
C GLY A 262 3.00 -14.59 12.92
N PRO A 263 2.24 -15.56 12.39
CA PRO A 263 1.56 -15.52 11.10
C PRO A 263 0.29 -14.63 11.13
N TYR A 264 0.15 -13.76 10.13
CA TYR A 264 -1.07 -12.98 9.87
C TYR A 264 -1.57 -13.21 8.45
N HIS A 265 -2.85 -12.98 8.19
CA HIS A 265 -3.45 -13.22 6.88
C HIS A 265 -4.33 -12.05 6.47
N LEU A 266 -3.93 -11.34 5.42
CA LEU A 266 -4.79 -10.35 4.79
C LEU A 266 -5.96 -11.05 4.12
N LEU A 267 -7.15 -10.46 4.25
CA LEU A 267 -8.31 -10.83 3.47
C LEU A 267 -8.20 -10.12 2.12
N THR A 268 -7.99 -10.90 1.06
CA THR A 268 -7.67 -10.38 -0.27
C THR A 268 -8.76 -10.71 -1.28
N GLU A 269 -8.96 -9.80 -2.23
CA GLU A 269 -9.63 -10.07 -3.50
C GLU A 269 -8.61 -10.28 -4.61
N GLU A 270 -9.01 -11.00 -5.65
CA GLU A 270 -8.24 -11.13 -6.87
C GLU A 270 -8.62 -10.02 -7.85
N VAL A 271 -7.65 -9.24 -8.30
CA VAL A 271 -7.83 -8.09 -9.19
C VAL A 271 -6.97 -8.21 -10.45
N PRO A 272 -7.29 -7.48 -11.53
CA PRO A 272 -6.37 -7.26 -12.64
C PRO A 272 -5.00 -6.84 -12.14
N TYR A 273 -3.92 -7.38 -12.71
CA TYR A 273 -2.55 -7.12 -12.21
C TYR A 273 -2.20 -5.62 -12.19
N SER A 274 -2.66 -4.83 -13.16
CA SER A 274 -2.42 -3.38 -13.20
C SER A 274 -3.24 -2.59 -12.18
N LYS A 275 -4.15 -3.24 -11.43
CA LYS A 275 -4.97 -2.66 -10.35
C LYS A 275 -4.53 -3.14 -8.95
N ARG A 276 -3.38 -3.80 -8.84
CA ARG A 276 -2.77 -4.16 -7.55
C ARG A 276 -2.17 -2.93 -6.85
N LEU A 277 -1.85 -3.05 -5.56
CA LEU A 277 -0.94 -2.10 -4.90
C LEU A 277 0.43 -2.11 -5.59
N GLU A 278 0.72 -1.06 -6.35
CA GLU A 278 1.86 -1.00 -7.25
C GLU A 278 3.16 -0.77 -6.47
N VAL A 279 4.19 -1.53 -6.86
CA VAL A 279 5.59 -1.16 -6.74
C VAL A 279 6.08 -0.86 -8.16
N VAL A 280 6.64 0.33 -8.37
CA VAL A 280 7.05 0.80 -9.71
C VAL A 280 8.05 -0.17 -10.35
N PRO A 281 8.03 -0.29 -11.69
CA PRO A 281 8.95 -1.15 -12.41
C PRO A 281 10.40 -0.69 -12.26
N TYR A 282 11.33 -1.64 -12.22
CA TYR A 282 12.77 -1.36 -12.25
C TYR A 282 13.34 -1.61 -13.65
N ASN A 283 13.73 -0.53 -14.33
CA ASN A 283 14.48 -0.59 -15.57
C ASN A 283 15.34 0.68 -15.72
N PRO A 284 16.65 0.62 -15.44
CA PRO A 284 17.50 1.81 -15.44
C PRO A 284 17.69 2.42 -16.83
N VAL A 285 17.46 1.66 -17.90
CA VAL A 285 17.55 2.16 -19.28
C VAL A 285 16.27 2.90 -19.66
N ARG A 286 15.10 2.30 -19.39
CA ARG A 286 13.79 2.89 -19.73
C ARG A 286 13.46 4.10 -18.87
N TYR A 287 13.78 4.05 -17.59
CA TYR A 287 13.46 5.09 -16.60
C TYR A 287 14.70 5.90 -16.22
N ALA A 288 15.61 6.12 -17.18
CA ALA A 288 16.83 6.90 -16.96
C ALA A 288 16.56 8.36 -16.57
N LYS A 289 15.39 8.90 -16.92
CA LYS A 289 14.97 10.25 -16.52
C LYS A 289 14.58 10.28 -15.03
N GLU A 290 13.72 9.37 -14.61
CA GLU A 290 13.30 9.19 -13.22
C GLU A 290 14.51 8.88 -12.32
N ALA A 291 15.45 8.06 -12.81
CA ALA A 291 16.71 7.82 -12.14
C ALA A 291 17.46 9.13 -11.84
N LYS A 292 17.62 10.04 -12.81
CA LYS A 292 18.26 11.35 -12.60
C LYS A 292 17.52 12.25 -11.62
N GLU A 293 16.23 12.02 -11.41
CA GLU A 293 15.43 12.74 -10.43
C GLU A 293 15.58 12.13 -9.02
N GLY A 294 16.33 11.03 -8.84
CA GLY A 294 16.50 10.33 -7.55
C GLY A 294 15.49 9.22 -7.33
N TRP A 295 14.99 8.60 -8.41
CA TRP A 295 14.10 7.44 -8.41
C TRP A 295 14.72 6.25 -9.15
N GLU A 296 15.99 5.98 -8.88
CA GLU A 296 16.78 4.92 -9.52
C GLU A 296 16.26 3.52 -9.16
N TYR A 297 15.76 3.36 -7.94
CA TYR A 297 15.26 2.09 -7.41
C TYR A 297 13.81 2.24 -6.92
N PRO A 298 12.95 1.20 -7.04
CA PRO A 298 11.59 1.24 -6.52
C PRO A 298 11.54 1.60 -5.02
N GLU A 299 12.54 1.17 -4.26
CA GLU A 299 12.69 1.55 -2.85
C GLU A 299 12.76 3.07 -2.65
N LYS A 300 13.50 3.82 -3.47
CA LYS A 300 13.58 5.29 -3.37
C LYS A 300 12.26 6.00 -3.72
N VAL A 301 11.34 5.30 -4.39
CA VAL A 301 10.00 5.81 -4.72
C VAL A 301 9.01 5.50 -3.61
N HIS A 302 9.06 4.27 -3.08
CA HIS A 302 8.04 3.73 -2.18
C HIS A 302 8.40 3.74 -0.70
N PHE A 303 9.65 4.05 -0.34
CA PHE A 303 10.13 3.96 1.02
C PHE A 303 10.98 5.17 1.42
N LEU A 304 10.61 5.76 2.56
CA LEU A 304 11.41 6.75 3.28
C LEU A 304 12.26 6.01 4.32
N HIS A 305 13.56 6.29 4.32
CA HIS A 305 14.48 5.95 5.40
C HIS A 305 15.62 6.96 5.40
N ASP A 306 15.70 7.79 6.44
CA ASP A 306 16.67 8.87 6.56
C ASP A 306 17.62 8.71 7.77
N GLU A 307 18.54 9.67 7.92
CA GLU A 307 19.52 9.72 9.00
C GLU A 307 18.92 9.91 10.40
N SER A 308 17.68 10.41 10.48
CA SER A 308 16.95 10.64 11.73
C SER A 308 16.03 9.47 12.09
N ASP A 309 16.19 8.31 11.44
CA ASP A 309 15.36 7.11 11.58
C ASP A 309 13.86 7.37 11.28
N ASN A 310 13.53 8.39 10.49
CA ASN A 310 12.19 8.54 9.94
C ASN A 310 11.97 7.44 8.90
N GLN A 311 10.88 6.70 9.03
CA GLN A 311 10.49 5.71 8.04
C GLN A 311 8.99 5.74 7.74
N ALA A 312 8.68 5.57 6.47
CA ALA A 312 7.33 5.42 5.97
C ALA A 312 7.38 4.66 4.64
N PHE A 313 6.30 3.98 4.29
CA PHE A 313 6.12 3.48 2.93
C PHE A 313 4.80 3.94 2.35
N ILE A 314 4.77 4.02 1.02
CA ILE A 314 3.62 4.46 0.24
C ILE A 314 3.45 3.57 -0.99
N THR A 315 2.22 3.19 -1.28
CA THR A 315 1.84 2.44 -2.49
C THR A 315 0.45 2.87 -2.93
N HIS A 316 0.06 2.59 -4.17
CA HIS A 316 -1.24 2.97 -4.70
C HIS A 316 -1.80 1.92 -5.66
N ASN A 317 -3.09 1.98 -5.90
CA ASN A 317 -3.76 1.32 -7.02
C ASN A 317 -4.78 2.28 -7.64
N ASP A 318 -5.73 1.77 -8.43
CA ASP A 318 -6.79 2.58 -9.07
C ASP A 318 -7.78 3.19 -8.07
N LYS A 319 -7.81 2.68 -6.84
CA LYS A 319 -8.84 2.92 -5.82
C LYS A 319 -8.33 3.63 -4.58
N VAL A 320 -7.08 3.36 -4.17
CA VAL A 320 -6.48 3.85 -2.93
C VAL A 320 -5.03 4.29 -3.13
N VAL A 321 -4.63 5.30 -2.36
CA VAL A 321 -3.23 5.56 -2.02
C VAL A 321 -3.06 5.19 -0.55
N LEU A 322 -2.21 4.22 -0.25
CA LEU A 322 -1.95 3.72 1.09
C LEU A 322 -0.62 4.25 1.58
N ILE A 323 -0.64 4.93 2.72
CA ILE A 323 0.53 5.50 3.38
C ILE A 323 0.63 4.90 4.78
N SER A 324 1.79 4.34 5.12
CA SER A 324 2.05 3.82 6.46
C SER A 324 3.30 4.46 7.03
N VAL A 325 3.17 5.05 8.21
CA VAL A 325 4.26 5.76 8.90
C VAL A 325 4.71 4.94 10.11
N ARG A 326 6.02 4.70 10.20
CA ARG A 326 6.64 3.95 11.30
C ARG A 326 6.72 4.82 12.55
N GLY A 327 6.59 4.19 13.73
CA GLY A 327 7.00 4.81 14.99
C GLY A 327 8.45 4.49 15.39
N THR A 328 8.96 5.12 16.44
CA THR A 328 10.32 4.83 16.95
C THR A 328 10.45 3.37 17.41
N ALA A 329 11.57 2.70 17.09
CA ALA A 329 11.83 1.34 17.60
C ALA A 329 12.12 1.31 19.12
N GLY A 330 12.67 2.39 19.67
CA GLY A 330 12.95 2.61 21.09
C GLY A 330 11.82 3.35 21.84
N LEU A 331 10.65 2.73 21.96
CA LEU A 331 9.47 3.31 22.63
C LEU A 331 9.73 3.84 24.06
N LYS A 332 10.58 3.15 24.84
CA LYS A 332 10.89 3.52 26.24
C LYS A 332 11.84 4.71 26.35
N ASP A 333 12.75 4.85 25.40
CA ASP A 333 13.70 5.96 25.37
C ASP A 333 13.03 7.21 24.79
N ALA A 334 12.18 7.05 23.77
CA ALA A 334 11.35 8.11 23.23
C ALA A 334 10.36 8.71 24.27
N LEU A 335 9.76 7.88 25.12
CA LEU A 335 8.90 8.34 26.23
C LEU A 335 9.68 9.08 27.33
N ARG A 336 10.98 8.82 27.48
CA ARG A 336 11.84 9.48 28.48
C ARG A 336 12.42 10.80 27.97
N ASP A 337 12.64 10.92 26.66
CA ASP A 337 13.18 12.11 25.99
C ASP A 337 12.09 13.09 25.51
N MET A 338 10.83 12.93 25.96
CA MET A 338 9.66 13.70 25.49
C MET A 338 9.78 15.21 25.77
N ASP A 339 10.27 15.93 24.78
CA ASP A 339 10.07 17.36 24.58
C ASP A 339 8.62 17.63 24.16
N ALA A 340 7.78 18.15 25.06
CA ALA A 340 6.36 18.38 24.81
C ALA A 340 6.04 19.74 24.16
N LYS A 341 7.07 20.47 23.71
CA LYS A 341 6.92 21.82 23.15
C LYS A 341 5.94 21.84 21.98
N GLN A 342 5.01 22.78 22.03
CA GLN A 342 4.09 23.07 20.94
C GLN A 342 4.73 24.01 19.90
N VAL A 343 4.49 23.76 18.61
CA VAL A 343 4.86 24.64 17.49
C VAL A 343 3.67 24.85 16.56
N PRO A 344 3.51 26.04 15.93
CA PRO A 344 2.42 26.29 14.99
C PRO A 344 2.36 25.25 13.87
N TYR A 345 1.18 24.66 13.64
CA TYR A 345 0.99 23.70 12.57
C TYR A 345 0.69 24.42 11.25
N LEU A 346 1.57 24.25 10.25
CA LEU A 346 1.39 24.79 8.88
C LEU A 346 1.01 26.29 8.86
N ALA A 347 1.73 27.09 9.66
CA ALA A 347 1.47 28.52 9.78
C ALA A 347 1.62 29.22 8.42
N GLY A 348 0.55 29.86 7.94
CA GLY A 348 0.50 30.50 6.62
C GLY A 348 0.08 29.59 5.46
N GLU A 349 -0.09 28.29 5.69
CA GLU A 349 -0.52 27.30 4.69
C GLU A 349 -1.94 26.76 4.99
N GLY A 350 -2.73 27.50 5.77
CA GLY A 350 -4.11 27.14 6.13
C GLY A 350 -4.24 26.24 7.37
N GLY A 351 -3.12 25.79 7.95
CA GLY A 351 -3.11 25.10 9.24
C GLY A 351 -3.56 25.99 10.40
N LYS A 352 -4.09 25.35 11.44
CA LYS A 352 -4.56 26.01 12.67
C LYS A 352 -4.11 25.24 13.90
N GLY A 353 -3.90 25.97 14.99
CA GLY A 353 -3.41 25.41 16.24
C GLY A 353 -1.94 25.01 16.18
N ASN A 354 -1.52 24.25 17.19
CA ASN A 354 -0.14 23.83 17.35
C ASN A 354 -0.04 22.30 17.37
N ALA A 355 1.10 21.80 16.89
CA ALA A 355 1.50 20.40 16.93
C ALA A 355 2.70 20.21 17.87
N HIS A 356 2.90 18.98 18.33
CA HIS A 356 4.09 18.60 19.09
C HIS A 356 5.35 18.73 18.21
N ARG A 357 6.37 19.47 18.67
CA ARG A 357 7.58 19.81 17.89
C ARG A 357 8.26 18.60 17.27
N GLY A 358 8.52 17.56 18.06
CA GLY A 358 9.15 16.34 17.55
C GLY A 358 8.36 15.68 16.41
N PHE A 359 7.04 15.61 16.53
CA PHE A 359 6.18 14.99 15.53
C PHE A 359 6.07 15.86 14.29
N TYR A 360 6.04 17.19 14.48
CA TYR A 360 6.05 18.16 13.40
C TYR A 360 7.33 18.07 12.55
N ASN A 361 8.50 17.92 13.19
CA ASN A 361 9.77 17.75 12.46
C ASN A 361 9.79 16.49 11.60
N SER A 362 9.36 15.34 12.14
CA SER A 362 9.22 14.10 11.37
C SER A 362 8.13 14.18 10.29
N PHE A 363 7.05 14.91 10.57
CA PHE A 363 6.02 15.22 9.60
C PHE A 363 6.58 16.01 8.42
N GLU A 364 7.40 17.03 8.61
CA GLU A 364 8.00 17.83 7.51
C GLU A 364 8.86 16.97 6.57
N VAL A 365 9.63 16.02 7.11
CA VAL A 365 10.40 15.07 6.29
C VAL A 365 9.45 14.14 5.53
N THR A 366 8.47 13.56 6.23
CA THR A 366 7.50 12.62 5.65
C THR A 366 6.63 13.30 4.58
N ARG A 367 6.25 14.56 4.81
CA ARG A 367 5.47 15.40 3.90
C ARG A 367 6.17 15.54 2.57
N LYS A 368 7.47 15.87 2.54
CA LYS A 368 8.23 16.02 1.29
C LYS A 368 8.28 14.72 0.47
N PHE A 369 8.45 13.59 1.17
CA PHE A 369 8.42 12.27 0.53
C PHE A 369 7.04 11.97 -0.08
N VAL A 370 5.97 12.21 0.68
CA VAL A 370 4.59 11.97 0.23
C VAL A 370 4.19 12.93 -0.87
N GLU A 371 4.48 14.23 -0.76
CA GLU A 371 4.20 15.24 -1.77
C GLU A 371 4.78 14.86 -3.14
N ARG A 372 6.06 14.48 -3.15
CA ARG A 372 6.74 14.01 -4.35
C ARG A 372 6.06 12.79 -4.98
N TYR A 373 5.54 11.88 -4.16
CA TYR A 373 4.81 10.70 -4.64
C TYR A 373 3.42 11.07 -5.19
N MET A 374 2.69 11.93 -4.46
CA MET A 374 1.35 12.38 -4.85
C MET A 374 1.38 13.11 -6.18
N ASP A 375 2.38 13.97 -6.42
CA ASP A 375 2.57 14.67 -7.70
C ASP A 375 2.78 13.72 -8.89
N ALA A 376 3.25 12.50 -8.64
CA ALA A 376 3.55 11.52 -9.69
C ALA A 376 2.42 10.52 -9.93
N PHE A 377 1.66 10.14 -8.89
CA PHE A 377 0.80 8.96 -8.94
C PHE A 377 -0.65 9.20 -8.47
N TYR A 378 -0.97 10.34 -7.86
CA TYR A 378 -2.33 10.61 -7.44
C TYR A 378 -3.17 11.12 -8.62
N THR A 379 -4.26 10.41 -8.92
CA THR A 379 -5.13 10.71 -10.07
C THR A 379 -6.32 11.61 -9.72
N GLY A 380 -6.51 11.93 -8.44
CA GLY A 380 -7.69 12.66 -7.96
C GLY A 380 -8.87 11.79 -7.55
N ASN A 381 -8.89 10.51 -7.97
CA ASN A 381 -10.03 9.61 -7.75
C ASN A 381 -9.83 8.62 -6.59
N GLN A 382 -8.59 8.43 -6.14
CA GLN A 382 -8.28 7.46 -5.10
C GLN A 382 -8.67 7.97 -3.70
N THR A 383 -9.07 7.07 -2.81
CA THR A 383 -9.15 7.35 -1.37
C THR A 383 -7.74 7.26 -0.77
N ILE A 384 -7.30 8.29 -0.06
CA ILE A 384 -6.01 8.27 0.62
C ILE A 384 -6.20 7.66 2.01
N MET A 385 -5.60 6.50 2.25
CA MET A 385 -5.62 5.82 3.53
C MET A 385 -4.26 5.97 4.20
N VAL A 386 -4.24 6.68 5.32
CA VAL A 386 -3.04 6.91 6.13
C VAL A 386 -3.13 6.05 7.39
N CYS A 387 -2.03 5.39 7.75
CA CYS A 387 -1.96 4.64 9.00
C CYS A 387 -0.61 4.78 9.70
N GLY A 388 -0.59 4.47 10.99
CA GLY A 388 0.62 4.46 11.78
C GLY A 388 0.40 3.91 13.18
N HIS A 389 1.45 3.30 13.73
CA HIS A 389 1.47 2.76 15.08
C HIS A 389 2.37 3.63 15.99
N SER A 390 2.00 3.76 17.26
CA SER A 390 2.76 4.51 18.27
C SER A 390 3.03 5.95 17.78
N LEU A 391 4.27 6.42 17.83
CA LEU A 391 4.72 7.70 17.29
C LEU A 391 4.29 7.91 15.83
N GLY A 392 4.36 6.86 15.01
CA GLY A 392 3.97 6.91 13.60
C GLY A 392 2.52 7.31 13.42
N GLY A 393 1.64 6.97 14.37
CA GLY A 393 0.25 7.40 14.37
C GLY A 393 0.07 8.90 14.60
N ALA A 394 0.91 9.52 15.42
CA ALA A 394 0.89 10.97 15.63
C ALA A 394 1.39 11.73 14.39
N ILE A 395 2.46 11.24 13.75
CA ILE A 395 2.96 11.79 12.48
C ILE A 395 1.91 11.61 11.37
N ALA A 396 1.28 10.43 11.30
CA ALA A 396 0.19 10.14 10.36
C ALA A 396 -1.01 11.08 10.52
N LEU A 397 -1.33 11.52 11.74
CA LEU A 397 -2.38 12.51 11.99
C LEU A 397 -2.04 13.88 11.37
N LEU A 398 -0.82 14.38 11.60
CA LEU A 398 -0.37 15.63 11.00
C LEU A 398 -0.32 15.55 9.47
N LEU A 399 0.11 14.40 8.93
CA LEU A 399 0.16 14.14 7.50
C LEU A 399 -1.23 14.07 6.85
N ALA A 400 -2.17 13.35 7.49
CA ALA A 400 -3.54 13.19 6.98
C ALA A 400 -4.29 14.54 6.95
N GLU A 401 -4.10 15.38 7.97
CA GLU A 401 -4.67 16.72 7.98
C GLU A 401 -4.09 17.60 6.86
N TRP A 402 -2.78 17.54 6.62
CA TRP A 402 -2.14 18.27 5.53
C TRP A 402 -2.70 17.84 4.16
N LEU A 403 -2.83 16.53 3.94
CA LEU A 403 -3.44 15.98 2.72
C LEU A 403 -4.88 16.46 2.53
N ARG A 404 -5.68 16.52 3.61
CA ARG A 404 -7.06 16.99 3.58
C ARG A 404 -7.16 18.48 3.21
N LEU A 405 -6.22 19.29 3.68
CA LEU A 405 -6.13 20.72 3.41
C LEU A 405 -5.60 21.05 2.00
N SER A 406 -5.02 20.07 1.29
CA SER A 406 -4.50 20.27 -0.06
C SER A 406 -5.58 20.75 -1.04
N ALA A 407 -5.15 21.42 -2.11
CA ALA A 407 -6.05 22.06 -3.07
C ALA A 407 -7.03 21.09 -3.73
N SER A 408 -6.65 19.82 -3.90
CA SER A 408 -7.50 18.77 -4.48
C SER A 408 -8.57 18.24 -3.53
N LYS A 409 -8.49 18.58 -2.23
CA LYS A 409 -9.42 18.14 -1.16
C LYS A 409 -9.74 16.64 -1.24
N PRO A 410 -8.70 15.78 -1.24
CA PRO A 410 -8.87 14.36 -1.40
C PRO A 410 -9.70 13.76 -0.27
N LYS A 411 -10.30 12.60 -0.52
CA LYS A 411 -10.92 11.80 0.54
C LYS A 411 -9.81 11.13 1.35
N VAL A 412 -9.58 11.62 2.57
CA VAL A 412 -8.56 11.10 3.49
C VAL A 412 -9.20 10.32 4.63
N MET A 413 -8.69 9.12 4.89
CA MET A 413 -9.05 8.27 6.01
C MET A 413 -7.80 7.93 6.82
N LEU A 414 -7.88 8.09 8.13
CA LEU A 414 -6.78 7.86 9.05
C LEU A 414 -7.10 6.76 10.05
N TYR A 415 -6.21 5.78 10.17
CA TYR A 415 -6.27 4.74 11.19
C TYR A 415 -4.96 4.73 11.99
N THR A 416 -5.04 4.98 13.28
CA THR A 416 -3.85 4.96 14.14
C THR A 416 -3.99 3.93 15.25
N ILE A 417 -2.86 3.32 15.64
CA ILE A 417 -2.82 2.25 16.64
C ILE A 417 -1.89 2.69 17.77
N GLY A 418 -2.43 2.87 18.98
CA GLY A 418 -1.62 3.23 20.16
C GLY A 418 -0.95 4.61 20.04
N ALA A 419 -1.55 5.55 19.30
CA ALA A 419 -0.93 6.85 19.04
C ALA A 419 -1.05 7.84 20.22
N PRO A 420 0.01 8.64 20.51
CA PRO A 420 -0.04 9.72 21.48
C PRO A 420 -0.82 10.94 20.95
N ARG A 421 -1.07 11.94 21.82
CA ARG A 421 -1.65 13.23 21.39
C ARG A 421 -0.66 13.99 20.53
N ALA A 422 -1.08 14.47 19.36
CA ALA A 422 -0.16 15.12 18.41
C ALA A 422 -0.33 16.65 18.32
N GLY A 423 -1.49 17.18 18.70
CA GLY A 423 -1.80 18.60 18.56
C GLY A 423 -2.73 19.10 19.66
N ASN A 424 -2.85 20.43 19.74
CA ASN A 424 -3.68 21.09 20.73
C ASN A 424 -5.16 21.18 20.33
N GLN A 425 -5.99 21.66 21.25
CA GLN A 425 -7.44 21.80 21.03
C GLN A 425 -7.78 22.58 19.76
N SER A 426 -7.09 23.68 19.46
CA SER A 426 -7.27 24.43 18.21
C SER A 426 -6.97 23.60 16.96
N PHE A 427 -5.91 22.78 16.98
CA PHE A 427 -5.62 21.84 15.90
C PHE A 427 -6.73 20.79 15.76
N VAL A 428 -7.14 20.16 16.87
CA VAL A 428 -8.19 19.14 16.89
C VAL A 428 -9.51 19.69 16.35
N LYS A 429 -9.87 20.91 16.74
CA LYS A 429 -11.08 21.60 16.25
C LYS A 429 -11.01 21.90 14.76
N ALA A 430 -9.84 22.28 14.25
CA ALA A 430 -9.66 22.55 12.82
C ALA A 430 -9.66 21.27 11.96
N ALA A 431 -9.14 20.18 12.51
CA ALA A 431 -9.09 18.87 11.88
C ALA A 431 -10.39 18.07 12.03
N ALA A 432 -11.44 18.60 12.67
CA ALA A 432 -12.65 17.85 13.06
C ALA A 432 -13.36 17.10 11.91
N ASP A 433 -13.23 17.55 10.66
CA ASP A 433 -13.80 16.90 9.48
C ASP A 433 -12.95 15.73 8.95
N LEU A 434 -11.72 15.55 9.45
CA LEU A 434 -10.85 14.44 9.09
C LEU A 434 -11.41 13.14 9.67
N THR A 435 -11.66 12.16 8.79
CA THR A 435 -12.09 10.83 9.22
C THR A 435 -10.92 10.11 9.88
N HIS A 436 -10.96 9.99 11.21
CA HIS A 436 -9.90 9.39 11.99
C HIS A 436 -10.47 8.38 12.99
N HIS A 437 -10.07 7.11 12.84
CA HIS A 437 -10.36 6.05 13.80
C HIS A 437 -9.09 5.70 14.58
N ARG A 438 -9.15 5.84 15.90
CA ARG A 438 -8.02 5.68 16.83
C ARG A 438 -8.18 4.40 17.62
N ILE A 439 -7.35 3.39 17.33
CA ILE A 439 -7.37 2.10 18.02
C ILE A 439 -6.43 2.15 19.22
N VAL A 440 -6.95 1.84 20.40
CA VAL A 440 -6.19 1.87 21.67
C VAL A 440 -6.30 0.52 22.36
N ASN A 441 -5.17 -0.08 22.73
CA ASN A 441 -5.17 -1.27 23.57
C ASN A 441 -5.30 -0.86 25.05
N HIS A 442 -6.10 -1.60 25.83
CA HIS A 442 -6.60 -1.19 27.14
C HIS A 442 -5.59 -0.52 28.08
N ASN A 443 -4.44 -1.16 28.33
CA ASN A 443 -3.41 -0.68 29.26
C ASN A 443 -2.20 -0.07 28.53
N ASP A 444 -2.36 0.36 27.28
CA ASP A 444 -1.30 1.05 26.56
C ASP A 444 -1.09 2.46 27.16
N PRO A 445 0.10 2.79 27.68
CA PRO A 445 0.37 4.10 28.25
C PRO A 445 0.60 5.20 27.20
N VAL A 446 0.90 4.84 25.94
CA VAL A 446 1.31 5.80 24.90
C VAL A 446 0.21 6.80 24.55
N PRO A 447 -1.08 6.41 24.39
CA PRO A 447 -2.17 7.38 24.22
C PRO A 447 -2.37 8.31 25.43
N GLY A 448 -1.74 8.03 26.57
CA GLY A 448 -1.78 8.88 27.76
C GLY A 448 -0.90 10.12 27.66
N VAL A 449 0.03 10.19 26.70
CA VAL A 449 1.05 11.25 26.60
C VAL A 449 0.96 12.06 25.29
N PRO A 450 1.52 13.29 25.25
CA PRO A 450 1.83 14.14 26.39
C PRO A 450 0.60 14.41 27.27
N SER A 451 0.80 14.73 28.54
CA SER A 451 -0.32 15.12 29.42
C SER A 451 -0.99 16.38 28.89
N THR A 452 -2.28 16.54 29.14
CA THR A 452 -3.10 17.61 28.54
C THR A 452 -2.56 19.02 28.79
N TRP A 453 -1.91 19.24 29.94
CA TRP A 453 -1.41 20.54 30.42
C TRP A 453 0.07 20.80 30.12
N MET A 454 0.79 19.90 29.43
CA MET A 454 2.23 20.03 29.21
C MET A 454 2.56 20.94 28.02
N ASP A 455 3.47 21.91 28.22
CA ASP A 455 4.19 22.65 27.16
C ASP A 455 5.60 23.00 27.64
N ALA A 456 6.56 22.09 27.42
CA ALA A 456 7.90 22.23 28.01
C ALA A 456 9.02 21.62 27.18
N GLU A 457 10.16 22.33 27.15
CA GLU A 457 11.44 21.76 26.75
C GLU A 457 12.13 21.13 27.97
N TRP A 458 12.37 19.82 27.96
CA TRP A 458 13.02 19.13 29.09
C TRP A 458 14.39 19.71 29.47
N LYS A 459 15.11 20.30 28.51
CA LYS A 459 16.39 21.03 28.73
C LYS A 459 16.23 22.30 29.58
N MET A 460 15.06 22.94 29.57
CA MET A 460 14.75 24.11 30.44
C MET A 460 14.31 23.70 31.86
N VAL A 461 13.98 22.43 32.08
CA VAL A 461 13.58 21.88 33.40
C VAL A 461 14.80 21.42 34.21
N LEU A 462 15.94 21.20 33.55
CA LEU A 462 17.19 20.72 34.16
C LEU A 462 17.82 21.71 35.18
N PRO A 463 17.84 23.05 34.94
CA PRO A 463 18.31 24.02 35.93
C PRO A 463 17.39 24.12 37.16
N GLY A 464 16.06 23.96 36.97
CA GLY A 464 15.07 24.00 38.05
C GLY A 464 15.11 22.77 38.96
N THR A 465 15.37 21.59 38.39
CA THR A 465 15.56 20.33 39.14
C THR A 465 16.90 20.28 39.88
N THR A 466 17.96 20.90 39.34
CA THR A 466 19.22 21.09 40.09
C THR A 466 19.08 22.09 41.24
N LEU A 467 18.28 23.15 41.08
CA LEU A 467 17.90 24.06 42.18
C LEU A 467 17.06 23.37 43.28
N LEU A 468 16.19 22.42 42.93
CA LEU A 468 15.45 21.57 43.89
C LEU A 468 16.39 20.69 44.73
N ILE A 469 17.50 20.22 44.15
CA ILE A 469 18.50 19.38 44.85
C ILE A 469 19.49 20.22 45.66
N ALA A 470 19.77 21.47 45.25
CA ALA A 470 20.78 22.31 45.89
C ALA A 470 20.26 23.31 46.95
N SER A 471 18.95 23.53 47.09
CA SER A 471 18.40 24.59 47.94
C SER A 471 17.86 24.07 49.28
N ILE A 472 18.60 24.32 50.35
CA ILE A 472 18.25 23.94 51.75
C ILE A 472 17.13 24.85 52.34
N GLY A 473 16.48 25.71 51.55
CA GLY A 473 15.72 26.85 52.10
C GLY A 473 14.22 26.96 51.79
N SER A 474 13.69 26.42 50.68
CA SER A 474 12.25 26.53 50.36
C SER A 474 11.83 25.60 49.21
N PRO A 475 11.33 24.38 49.50
CA PRO A 475 10.93 23.40 48.48
C PRO A 475 9.78 23.90 47.57
N TRP A 476 8.98 24.86 48.03
CA TRP A 476 7.84 25.41 47.28
C TRP A 476 8.23 26.28 46.09
N ILE A 477 9.32 27.05 46.17
CA ILE A 477 9.78 27.90 45.05
C ILE A 477 10.41 27.05 43.95
N GLY A 478 11.18 26.02 44.33
CA GLY A 478 11.73 25.04 43.40
C GLY A 478 10.66 24.24 42.67
N LEU A 479 9.60 23.82 43.39
CA LEU A 479 8.43 23.12 42.84
C LEU A 479 7.58 24.04 41.92
N MET A 480 7.41 25.31 42.28
CA MET A 480 6.66 26.28 41.47
C MET A 480 7.42 26.70 40.19
N LEU A 481 8.75 26.79 40.22
CA LEU A 481 9.57 27.04 39.02
C LEU A 481 9.63 25.82 38.09
N THR A 482 9.61 24.60 38.63
CA THR A 482 9.50 23.37 37.81
C THR A 482 8.10 23.19 37.22
N LEU A 483 7.05 23.43 38.00
CA LEU A 483 5.66 23.39 37.50
C LEU A 483 5.38 24.54 36.53
N GLY A 484 5.86 25.75 36.78
CA GLY A 484 5.67 26.91 35.91
C GLY A 484 6.33 26.78 34.53
N GLY A 485 7.41 25.98 34.41
CA GLY A 485 8.02 25.63 33.13
C GLY A 485 7.40 24.41 32.44
N LEU A 486 6.50 23.67 33.12
CA LEU A 486 5.79 22.51 32.59
C LEU A 486 4.33 22.81 32.22
N LEU A 487 3.73 23.82 32.86
CA LEU A 487 2.35 24.23 32.63
C LEU A 487 2.23 25.03 31.34
N ASN A 488 1.34 24.57 30.46
CA ASN A 488 0.89 25.35 29.33
C ASN A 488 0.03 26.52 29.82
N LEU A 489 0.66 27.70 29.95
CA LEU A 489 0.04 28.93 30.44
C LEU A 489 -0.33 29.92 29.31
N LYS A 490 0.01 29.59 28.06
CA LYS A 490 -0.14 30.50 26.90
C LYS A 490 -0.93 29.91 25.73
N ASP A 491 -0.85 28.60 25.51
CA ASP A 491 -1.43 27.90 24.37
C ASP A 491 -2.54 26.93 24.81
N ASP A 492 -3.33 26.43 23.85
CA ASP A 492 -4.35 25.42 24.13
C ASP A 492 -3.74 24.09 24.59
N ASN A 493 -4.48 23.35 25.41
CA ASN A 493 -4.10 22.02 25.89
C ASN A 493 -4.00 20.99 24.75
N TYR A 494 -3.12 19.98 24.92
CA TYR A 494 -3.09 18.83 24.01
C TYR A 494 -4.40 18.04 24.08
N GLU A 495 -4.93 17.67 22.90
CA GLU A 495 -6.17 16.91 22.79
C GLU A 495 -6.03 15.75 21.80
N HIS A 496 -6.87 14.75 21.97
CA HIS A 496 -6.96 13.62 21.05
C HIS A 496 -7.90 13.94 19.90
N HIS A 497 -7.44 13.81 18.66
CA HIS A 497 -8.29 13.86 17.48
C HIS A 497 -8.88 12.49 17.15
N GLY A 498 -10.09 12.45 16.60
CA GLY A 498 -10.72 11.25 16.04
C GLY A 498 -11.50 10.38 17.02
N GLU A 499 -12.22 9.42 16.45
CA GLU A 499 -13.10 8.49 17.14
C GLU A 499 -12.29 7.33 17.73
N GLN A 500 -12.40 7.14 19.05
CA GLN A 500 -11.62 6.13 19.77
C GLN A 500 -12.32 4.76 19.77
N TRP A 501 -11.52 3.72 19.58
CA TRP A 501 -11.92 2.32 19.64
C TRP A 501 -10.98 1.56 20.60
N HIS A 502 -11.49 1.16 21.75
CA HIS A 502 -10.75 0.40 22.75
C HIS A 502 -10.78 -1.09 22.48
N PHE A 503 -9.61 -1.69 22.43
CA PHE A 503 -9.45 -3.13 22.51
C PHE A 503 -9.33 -3.53 23.98
N MET A 504 -10.41 -4.06 24.56
CA MET A 504 -10.47 -4.45 25.98
C MET A 504 -10.43 -5.96 26.13
N PRO A 505 -9.44 -6.54 26.84
CA PRO A 505 -9.42 -7.98 27.11
C PRO A 505 -10.56 -8.37 28.05
N ARG A 506 -11.32 -9.42 27.72
CA ARG A 506 -12.44 -9.93 28.56
C ARG A 506 -12.00 -10.79 29.75
N LYS A 507 -10.70 -11.10 29.88
CA LYS A 507 -9.94 -11.76 30.98
C LYS A 507 -8.49 -11.96 30.47
N LEU A 508 -7.52 -12.31 31.32
CA LEU A 508 -6.12 -12.55 30.91
C LEU A 508 -6.01 -13.45 29.66
N GLY A 509 -5.81 -12.81 28.50
CA GLY A 509 -5.14 -13.40 27.33
C GLY A 509 -5.95 -14.14 26.27
N LYS A 510 -7.26 -14.39 26.39
CA LYS A 510 -7.96 -15.28 25.41
C LYS A 510 -8.98 -14.62 24.49
N ASN A 511 -9.64 -13.54 24.90
CA ASN A 511 -10.63 -12.85 24.07
C ASN A 511 -10.58 -11.35 24.37
N SER A 512 -10.75 -10.52 23.35
CA SER A 512 -10.85 -9.07 23.48
C SER A 512 -12.11 -8.56 22.81
N VAL A 513 -12.66 -7.47 23.32
CA VAL A 513 -13.79 -6.75 22.75
C VAL A 513 -13.27 -5.44 22.19
N LEU A 514 -13.61 -5.15 20.94
CA LEU A 514 -13.49 -3.81 20.41
C LEU A 514 -14.72 -3.01 20.85
N TRP A 515 -14.50 -1.91 21.56
CA TRP A 515 -15.52 -1.13 22.23
C TRP A 515 -15.30 0.37 21.98
N GLN A 516 -16.38 1.13 21.82
CA GLN A 516 -16.34 2.57 21.61
C GLN A 516 -16.69 3.33 22.92
N PRO A 517 -15.85 4.26 23.40
CA PRO A 517 -16.18 5.16 24.51
C PRO A 517 -17.44 5.97 24.21
N ARG A 518 -18.22 6.28 25.25
CA ARG A 518 -19.56 6.93 25.19
C ARG A 518 -20.72 5.99 24.83
N CYS A 519 -20.52 4.68 24.85
CA CYS A 519 -21.63 3.73 24.90
C CYS A 519 -22.39 3.90 26.23
N ALA A 520 -23.73 3.99 26.18
CA ALA A 520 -24.62 4.30 27.30
C ALA A 520 -24.33 3.50 28.58
N ALA A 521 -23.77 2.29 28.47
CA ALA A 521 -23.40 1.45 29.60
C ALA A 521 -22.32 2.05 30.52
N ILE A 522 -21.35 2.83 30.00
CA ILE A 522 -20.36 3.50 30.85
C ILE A 522 -20.90 4.81 31.40
N GLU A 523 -21.68 5.58 30.65
CA GLU A 523 -22.35 6.74 31.24
C GLU A 523 -23.25 6.31 32.40
N GLN A 524 -24.00 5.21 32.24
CA GLN A 524 -24.80 4.63 33.32
C GLN A 524 -23.94 4.08 34.47
N LYS A 525 -22.83 3.39 34.20
CA LYS A 525 -21.95 2.87 35.26
C LYS A 525 -21.22 3.99 35.99
N THR A 526 -20.65 4.96 35.28
CA THR A 526 -19.97 6.13 35.85
C THR A 526 -20.96 7.01 36.60
N CYS A 527 -22.17 7.24 36.08
CA CYS A 527 -23.25 7.90 36.84
C CYS A 527 -23.63 7.10 38.08
N ALA A 528 -23.70 5.76 38.02
CA ALA A 528 -24.00 4.92 39.17
C ALA A 528 -22.87 4.93 40.21
N GLU A 529 -21.60 4.90 39.79
CA GLU A 529 -20.42 4.98 40.67
C GLU A 529 -20.29 6.39 41.29
N PHE A 530 -20.52 7.46 40.51
CA PHE A 530 -20.60 8.82 41.05
C PHE A 530 -21.75 8.96 42.04
N ALA A 531 -22.96 8.52 41.67
CA ALA A 531 -24.15 8.52 42.55
C ALA A 531 -23.90 7.78 43.86
N ALA A 532 -23.17 6.66 43.81
CA ALA A 532 -22.75 5.91 44.98
C ALA A 532 -21.71 6.66 45.83
N HIS A 533 -20.73 7.32 45.19
CA HIS A 533 -19.70 8.11 45.90
C HIS A 533 -20.24 9.37 46.58
N ILE A 534 -21.28 10.02 46.05
CA ILE A 534 -21.95 11.15 46.70
C ILE A 534 -23.17 10.75 47.55
N GLU A 535 -23.34 9.45 47.84
CA GLU A 535 -24.44 8.86 48.62
C GLU A 535 -25.83 9.43 48.22
N LEU A 536 -26.16 9.48 46.93
CA LEU A 536 -27.47 9.97 46.46
C LEU A 536 -28.65 9.15 47.07
N LYS A 537 -29.63 9.85 47.63
CA LYS A 537 -30.95 9.33 48.01
C LYS A 537 -32.02 10.00 47.15
N GLY A 538 -32.38 9.38 46.03
CA GLY A 538 -33.24 10.01 45.01
C GLY A 538 -32.41 10.92 44.10
N ASP A 539 -32.85 12.16 43.88
CA ASP A 539 -32.14 13.19 43.10
C ASP A 539 -31.17 14.05 43.93
N MET A 540 -30.99 13.74 45.23
CA MET A 540 -30.20 14.55 46.17
C MET A 540 -29.16 13.73 46.96
N PRO A 541 -27.97 14.28 47.26
CA PRO A 541 -26.97 13.59 48.09
C PRO A 541 -27.44 13.48 49.54
N LYS A 542 -26.94 12.49 50.28
CA LYS A 542 -27.26 12.32 51.71
C LYS A 542 -26.87 13.56 52.50
N ARG A 543 -27.85 14.20 53.13
CA ARG A 543 -27.66 15.46 53.86
C ARG A 543 -27.45 15.22 55.36
N ALA A 544 -26.79 16.18 56.03
CA ALA A 544 -26.70 16.24 57.49
C ALA A 544 -28.08 16.39 58.15
N ALA A 545 -28.19 16.21 59.47
CA ALA A 545 -29.47 16.44 60.17
C ALA A 545 -29.96 17.89 59.99
N PHE A 546 -31.28 18.09 59.97
CA PHE A 546 -31.92 19.38 59.65
C PHE A 546 -31.38 20.58 60.46
N LEU A 547 -31.02 20.37 61.73
CA LEU A 547 -30.47 21.41 62.59
C LEU A 547 -29.10 21.94 62.11
N MET A 548 -28.25 21.06 61.57
CA MET A 548 -26.95 21.44 60.97
C MET A 548 -27.15 22.17 59.64
N GLN A 549 -28.14 21.74 58.83
CA GLN A 549 -28.48 22.44 57.58
C GLN A 549 -29.02 23.85 57.84
N ALA A 550 -29.76 24.07 58.93
CA ALA A 550 -30.28 25.38 59.32
C ALA A 550 -29.17 26.34 59.79
N LEU A 551 -28.07 25.83 60.36
CA LEU A 551 -26.88 26.63 60.73
C LEU A 551 -26.03 27.01 59.52
N SER A 552 -26.14 26.24 58.43
CA SER A 552 -25.50 26.51 57.13
C SER A 552 -26.30 27.46 56.22
N ALA A 553 -27.36 28.13 56.74
CA ALA A 553 -28.24 28.98 55.94
C ALA A 553 -27.54 30.14 55.21
N ALA A 554 -26.31 30.49 55.63
CA ALA A 554 -25.47 31.48 54.95
C ALA A 554 -24.91 31.01 53.59
N GLU A 555 -24.94 29.71 53.29
CA GLU A 555 -24.54 29.16 51.98
C GLU A 555 -25.68 29.19 50.95
N HIS A 556 -26.86 29.71 51.33
CA HIS A 556 -28.04 29.79 50.46
C HIS A 556 -28.15 31.11 49.67
N SER A 557 -27.26 32.07 49.91
CA SER A 557 -27.20 33.36 49.21
C SER A 557 -26.10 33.42 48.17
#